data_AF-A0A962G781-F1
#
_entry.id   AF-A0A962G781-F1
#
_cell.length_a   1.000
_cell.length_b   1.000
_cell.length_c   1.000
_cell.angle_alpha   90.00
_cell.angle_beta   90.00
_cell.angle_gamma   90.00
#
_symmetry.space_group_name_H-M   'P 1'
#
loop_
_entity.id
_entity.type
_entity.pdbx_description
1 polymer ?
#
loop_
_entity_poly.entity_id
_entity_poly.type
_entity_poly.pdbx_seq_one_letter_code
_entity_poly.pdbx_strand_id
1 'polypeptide(L)'
;MPESSHTARRKWLVRVGVAGLYLAVATLLFLVARDLEWEDARSSLLALSPSRLAVATICSLSTYTLYAGFEWLAARKVGITLPRKTVGAIGFASYACNLTLGATVGALALRIRLYTARDVAPAKAASAVAFNLLTNWSGYLFVLGAALVLLPGSLPEAWPVSPVAARAAGIAALCAWLLYFGFCW
;
A
#
# COMPACT_ATOMS: atom_id res chain seq x y z
N MET A 1 22.44 30.65 19.87
CA MET A 1 21.87 29.29 19.78
C MET A 1 20.38 29.34 19.39
N PRO A 2 19.99 29.48 18.11
CA PRO A 2 18.59 29.65 17.68
C PRO A 2 17.95 28.43 16.96
N GLU A 3 18.62 27.29 16.79
CA GLU A 3 18.09 26.16 15.99
C GLU A 3 16.97 25.31 16.66
N SER A 4 16.74 25.44 17.96
CA SER A 4 15.81 24.56 18.69
C SER A 4 14.32 24.92 18.51
N SER A 5 13.98 26.17 18.17
CA SER A 5 12.58 26.64 18.11
C SER A 5 11.85 26.21 16.83
N HIS A 6 12.53 26.21 15.68
CA HIS A 6 11.95 25.82 14.38
C HIS A 6 11.61 24.33 14.33
N THR A 7 12.41 23.48 14.97
CA THR A 7 12.17 22.03 15.03
C THR A 7 11.02 21.69 15.97
N ALA A 8 10.85 22.42 17.07
CA ALA A 8 9.74 22.24 18.00
C ALA A 8 8.40 22.64 17.39
N ARG A 9 8.32 23.80 16.72
CA ARG A 9 7.10 24.27 16.03
C ARG A 9 6.67 23.32 14.92
N ARG A 10 7.62 22.83 14.10
CA ARG A 10 7.34 21.84 13.05
C ARG A 10 6.77 20.55 13.63
N LYS A 11 7.37 20.02 14.69
CA LYS A 11 6.87 18.80 15.38
C LYS A 11 5.46 18.99 15.92
N TRP A 12 5.16 20.16 16.49
CA TRP A 12 3.82 20.48 16.99
C TRP A 12 2.79 20.57 15.86
N LEU A 13 3.10 21.27 14.77
CA LEU A 13 2.23 21.36 13.59
C LEU A 13 1.92 19.99 13.00
N VAL A 14 2.92 19.12 12.87
CA VAL A 14 2.72 17.74 12.38
C VAL A 14 1.81 16.96 13.33
N ARG A 15 2.01 17.07 14.66
CA ARG A 15 1.16 16.38 15.64
C ARG A 15 -0.29 16.85 15.58
N VAL A 16 -0.51 18.16 15.50
CA VAL A 16 -1.85 18.74 15.38
C VAL A 16 -2.49 18.31 14.06
N GLY A 17 -1.76 18.32 12.95
CA GLY A 17 -2.25 17.83 11.66
C GLY A 17 -2.62 16.35 11.68
N VAL A 18 -1.78 15.50 12.27
CA VAL A 18 -2.05 14.06 12.43
C VAL A 18 -3.27 13.84 13.34
N ALA A 19 -3.36 14.54 14.46
CA ALA A 19 -4.52 14.45 15.35
C ALA A 19 -5.82 14.91 14.66
N GLY A 20 -5.76 16.00 13.90
CA GLY A 20 -6.87 16.49 13.10
C GLY A 20 -7.31 15.48 12.04
N LEU A 21 -6.36 14.82 11.35
CA LEU A 21 -6.67 13.76 10.39
C LEU A 21 -7.37 12.58 11.08
N TYR A 22 -6.84 12.10 12.21
CA TYR A 22 -7.48 11.00 12.96
C TYR A 22 -8.88 11.39 13.43
N LEU A 23 -9.08 12.62 13.90
CA LEU A 23 -10.39 13.12 14.30
C LEU A 23 -11.35 13.20 13.11
N ALA A 24 -10.88 13.68 11.95
CA ALA A 24 -11.68 13.74 10.73
C ALA A 24 -12.10 12.33 10.25
N VAL A 25 -11.17 11.37 10.25
CA VAL A 25 -11.46 9.97 9.92
C VAL A 25 -12.45 9.37 10.93
N ALA A 26 -12.24 9.58 12.23
CA ALA A 26 -13.16 9.09 13.27
C ALA A 26 -14.57 9.71 13.12
N THR A 27 -14.65 11.00 12.81
CA THR A 27 -15.92 11.70 12.56
C THR A 27 -16.60 11.15 11.30
N LEU A 28 -15.86 10.95 10.22
CA LEU A 28 -16.39 10.34 8.99
C LEU A 28 -16.95 8.94 9.27
N LEU A 29 -16.18 8.10 9.98
CA LEU A 29 -16.62 6.76 10.36
C LEU A 29 -17.85 6.81 11.27
N PHE A 30 -17.92 7.75 12.21
CA PHE A 30 -19.09 7.93 13.07
C PHE A 30 -20.33 8.35 12.28
N LEU A 31 -20.19 9.28 11.33
CA LEU A 31 -21.30 9.70 10.47
C LEU A 31 -21.82 8.53 9.63
N VAL A 32 -20.92 7.77 9.00
CA VAL A 32 -21.28 6.58 8.22
C VAL A 32 -21.92 5.50 9.11
N ALA A 33 -21.38 5.27 10.30
CA ALA A 33 -21.89 4.26 11.23
C ALA A 33 -23.24 4.62 11.86
N ARG A 34 -23.51 5.92 12.04
CA ARG A 34 -24.80 6.42 12.55
C ARG A 34 -25.92 6.18 11.53
N ASP A 35 -25.62 6.35 10.26
CA ASP A 35 -26.59 6.20 9.17
C ASP A 35 -26.71 4.73 8.70
N LEU A 36 -25.99 3.81 9.34
CA LEU A 36 -26.01 2.38 9.03
C LEU A 36 -27.06 1.63 9.86
N GLU A 37 -28.00 0.97 9.20
CA GLU A 37 -28.93 0.03 9.84
C GLU A 37 -28.20 -1.28 10.18
N TRP A 38 -27.85 -1.46 11.46
CA TRP A 38 -27.01 -2.57 11.92
C TRP A 38 -27.65 -3.95 11.71
N GLU A 39 -28.98 -4.06 11.72
CA GLU A 39 -29.69 -5.30 11.39
C GLU A 39 -29.50 -5.68 9.93
N ASP A 40 -29.64 -4.71 9.01
CA ASP A 40 -29.43 -4.91 7.59
C ASP A 40 -27.97 -5.21 7.25
N ALA A 41 -27.03 -4.56 7.94
CA ALA A 41 -25.61 -4.89 7.81
C ALA A 41 -25.33 -6.33 8.24
N ARG A 42 -25.91 -6.77 9.37
CA ARG A 42 -25.76 -8.14 9.87
C ARG A 42 -26.42 -9.17 8.96
N SER A 43 -27.64 -8.91 8.49
CA SER A 43 -28.35 -9.81 7.58
C SER A 43 -27.59 -9.95 6.26
N SER A 44 -27.04 -8.86 5.72
CA SER A 44 -26.21 -8.85 4.53
C SER A 44 -24.93 -9.67 4.68
N LEU A 45 -24.25 -9.55 5.84
CA LEU A 45 -23.06 -10.36 6.15
C LEU A 45 -23.39 -11.84 6.24
N LEU A 46 -24.51 -12.20 6.86
CA LEU A 46 -24.96 -13.60 6.97
C LEU A 46 -25.49 -14.17 5.65
N ALA A 47 -25.98 -13.30 4.75
CA ALA A 47 -26.44 -13.67 3.42
C ALA A 47 -25.29 -13.84 2.39
N LEU A 48 -24.03 -13.65 2.79
CA LEU A 48 -22.88 -13.90 1.91
C LEU A 48 -22.81 -15.38 1.53
N SER A 49 -22.97 -15.67 0.24
CA SER A 49 -22.88 -17.04 -0.25
C SER A 49 -21.48 -17.63 0.00
N PRO A 50 -21.36 -18.94 0.29
CA PRO A 50 -20.07 -19.61 0.42
C PRO A 50 -19.18 -19.43 -0.83
N SER A 51 -19.78 -19.34 -2.02
CA SER A 51 -19.06 -19.06 -3.27
C SER A 51 -18.39 -17.69 -3.27
N ARG A 52 -19.05 -16.63 -2.78
CA ARG A 52 -18.46 -15.29 -2.68
C ARG A 52 -17.31 -15.27 -1.68
N LEU A 53 -17.47 -15.94 -0.53
CA LEU A 53 -16.41 -16.08 0.46
C LEU A 53 -15.20 -16.85 -0.08
N ALA A 54 -15.44 -17.92 -0.86
CA ALA A 54 -14.38 -18.66 -1.52
C ALA A 54 -13.60 -17.80 -2.52
N VAL A 55 -14.28 -17.05 -3.38
CA VAL A 55 -13.62 -16.12 -4.32
C VAL A 55 -12.83 -15.05 -3.58
N ALA A 56 -13.40 -14.41 -2.55
CA ALA A 56 -12.70 -13.42 -1.75
C ALA A 56 -11.45 -14.00 -1.06
N THR A 57 -11.54 -15.23 -0.57
CA THR A 57 -10.42 -15.94 0.05
C THR A 57 -9.32 -16.25 -0.96
N ILE A 58 -9.68 -16.75 -2.15
CA ILE A 58 -8.72 -17.03 -3.22
C ILE A 58 -8.04 -15.75 -3.69
N CYS A 59 -8.79 -14.66 -3.90
CA CYS A 59 -8.22 -13.35 -4.22
C CYS A 59 -7.24 -12.88 -3.13
N SER A 60 -7.64 -12.99 -1.86
CA SER A 60 -6.78 -12.63 -0.73
C SER A 60 -5.48 -13.44 -0.72
N LEU A 61 -5.58 -14.78 -0.79
CA LEU A 61 -4.42 -15.67 -0.84
C LEU A 61 -3.52 -15.38 -2.05
N SER A 62 -4.11 -15.02 -3.19
CA SER A 62 -3.36 -14.65 -4.39
C SER A 62 -2.57 -13.36 -4.16
N THR A 63 -3.17 -12.34 -3.53
CA THR A 63 -2.47 -11.09 -3.14
C THR A 63 -1.31 -11.37 -2.19
N TYR A 64 -1.51 -12.20 -1.16
CA TYR A 64 -0.44 -12.59 -0.23
C TYR A 64 0.68 -13.36 -0.93
N THR A 65 0.33 -14.25 -1.88
CA THR A 65 1.29 -15.03 -2.67
C THR A 65 2.11 -14.13 -3.59
N LEU A 66 1.48 -13.17 -4.26
CA LEU A 66 2.17 -12.17 -5.08
C LEU A 66 3.14 -11.33 -4.24
N TYR A 67 2.72 -10.90 -3.05
CA TYR A 67 3.58 -10.16 -2.12
C TYR A 67 4.78 -10.98 -1.63
N ALA A 68 4.60 -12.28 -1.35
CA ALA A 68 5.71 -13.18 -1.06
C ALA A 68 6.67 -13.33 -2.27
N GLY A 69 6.12 -13.32 -3.49
CA GLY A 69 6.90 -13.27 -4.73
C GLY A 69 7.74 -11.99 -4.84
N PHE A 70 7.16 -10.84 -4.53
CA PHE A 70 7.88 -9.55 -4.51
C PHE A 70 9.04 -9.56 -3.51
N GLU A 71 8.82 -10.07 -2.29
CA GLU A 71 9.93 -10.25 -1.34
C GLU A 71 11.04 -11.15 -1.89
N TRP A 72 10.68 -12.22 -2.59
CA TRP A 72 11.69 -13.08 -3.19
C TRP A 72 12.52 -12.38 -4.27
N LEU A 73 11.86 -11.59 -5.13
CA LEU A 73 12.54 -10.75 -6.13
C LEU A 73 13.44 -9.69 -5.46
N ALA A 74 12.95 -9.02 -4.43
CA ALA A 74 13.71 -8.01 -3.68
C ALA A 74 14.94 -8.63 -3.01
N ALA A 75 14.76 -9.77 -2.33
CA ALA A 75 15.84 -10.52 -1.71
C ALA A 75 16.91 -10.94 -2.74
N ARG A 76 16.49 -11.40 -3.92
CA ARG A 76 17.42 -11.75 -5.01
C ARG A 76 18.16 -10.52 -5.53
N LYS A 77 17.47 -9.40 -5.78
CA LYS A 77 18.07 -8.15 -6.31
C LYS A 77 19.07 -7.54 -5.33
N VAL A 78 18.84 -7.65 -4.02
CA VAL A 78 19.72 -7.09 -2.98
C VAL A 78 20.76 -8.10 -2.47
N GLY A 79 20.74 -9.34 -2.95
CA GLY A 79 21.69 -10.39 -2.56
C GLY A 79 21.51 -10.86 -1.12
N ILE A 80 20.26 -11.06 -0.70
CA ILE A 80 19.90 -11.71 0.58
C ILE A 80 19.88 -13.22 0.37
N THR A 81 20.75 -13.94 1.08
CA THR A 81 20.94 -15.40 0.96
C THR A 81 20.14 -16.15 2.03
N LEU A 82 18.82 -16.01 2.01
CA LEU A 82 17.92 -16.75 2.91
C LEU A 82 17.10 -17.80 2.14
N PRO A 83 16.67 -18.90 2.79
CA PRO A 83 15.77 -19.86 2.17
C PRO A 83 14.49 -19.18 1.67
N ARG A 84 14.02 -19.56 0.48
CA ARG A 84 12.80 -19.01 -0.15
C ARG A 84 11.59 -19.02 0.77
N LYS A 85 11.41 -20.08 1.55
CA LYS A 85 10.31 -20.22 2.53
C LYS A 85 10.39 -19.14 3.61
N THR A 86 11.59 -18.82 4.08
CA THR A 86 11.83 -17.78 5.09
C THR A 86 11.52 -16.40 4.54
N VAL A 87 12.00 -16.09 3.34
CA VAL A 87 11.73 -14.80 2.67
C VAL A 87 10.23 -14.63 2.41
N GLY A 88 9.56 -15.68 1.92
CA GLY A 88 8.11 -15.68 1.71
C GLY A 88 7.33 -15.48 3.01
N ALA A 89 7.72 -16.14 4.10
CA ALA A 89 7.08 -15.96 5.41
C ALA A 89 7.27 -14.53 5.96
N ILE A 90 8.45 -13.94 5.79
CA ILE A 90 8.71 -12.54 6.16
C ILE A 90 7.80 -11.61 5.35
N GLY A 91 7.67 -11.83 4.04
CA GLY A 91 6.78 -11.07 3.17
C GLY A 91 5.31 -11.16 3.57
N PHE A 92 4.84 -12.38 3.82
CA PHE A 92 3.49 -12.64 4.28
C PHE A 92 3.18 -11.92 5.60
N ALA A 93 4.02 -12.11 6.62
CA ALA A 93 3.84 -11.49 7.93
C ALA A 93 3.90 -9.96 7.86
N SER A 94 4.87 -9.42 7.10
CA SER A 94 5.02 -7.98 6.91
C SER A 94 3.82 -7.37 6.19
N TYR A 95 3.24 -8.08 5.20
CA TYR A 95 2.06 -7.59 4.49
C TYR A 95 0.79 -7.63 5.36
N ALA A 96 0.59 -8.72 6.12
CA ALA A 96 -0.51 -8.80 7.10
C ALA A 96 -0.42 -7.66 8.13
N CYS A 97 0.76 -7.46 8.73
CA CYS A 97 0.96 -6.39 9.69
C CYS A 97 0.89 -5.00 9.05
N ASN A 98 1.28 -4.84 7.79
CA ASN A 98 1.12 -3.57 7.07
C ASN A 98 -0.35 -3.16 6.95
N LEU A 99 -1.24 -4.12 6.66
CA LEU A 99 -2.68 -3.85 6.52
C LEU A 99 -3.35 -3.54 7.86
N THR A 100 -2.83 -4.06 8.99
CA THR A 100 -3.44 -3.85 10.31
C THR A 100 -2.79 -2.73 11.12
N LEU A 101 -1.46 -2.63 11.11
CA LEU A 101 -0.66 -1.70 11.93
C LEU A 101 -0.10 -0.52 11.12
N GLY A 102 -0.32 -0.52 9.80
CA GLY A 102 0.15 0.52 8.89
C GLY A 102 1.59 0.33 8.39
N ALA A 103 1.98 1.20 7.46
CA ALA A 103 3.23 1.09 6.71
C ALA A 103 4.50 1.24 7.56
N THR A 104 4.48 2.05 8.61
CA THR A 104 5.68 2.31 9.42
C THR A 104 6.02 1.12 10.32
N VAL A 105 5.05 0.64 11.10
CA VAL A 105 5.24 -0.46 12.05
C VAL A 105 5.20 -1.80 11.32
N GLY A 106 4.18 -2.00 10.49
CA GLY A 106 3.92 -3.28 9.82
C GLY A 106 4.82 -3.55 8.61
N ALA A 107 5.02 -2.57 7.72
CA ALA A 107 5.79 -2.80 6.49
C ALA A 107 7.30 -2.60 6.66
N LEU A 108 7.73 -1.56 7.38
CA LEU A 108 9.16 -1.20 7.47
C LEU A 108 9.84 -1.81 8.71
N ALA A 109 9.34 -1.49 9.91
CA ALA A 109 10.00 -1.87 11.15
C ALA A 109 10.04 -3.41 11.35
N LEU A 110 8.90 -4.09 11.14
CA LEU A 110 8.82 -5.54 11.28
C LEU A 110 9.74 -6.25 10.28
N ARG A 111 9.72 -5.84 9.01
CA ARG A 111 10.53 -6.46 7.96
C ARG A 111 12.02 -6.32 8.24
N ILE A 112 12.47 -5.12 8.61
CA ILE A 112 13.87 -4.90 9.02
C ILE A 112 14.21 -5.80 10.20
N ARG A 113 13.39 -5.81 11.26
CA ARG A 113 13.63 -6.64 12.46
C ARG A 113 13.71 -8.13 12.14
N LEU A 114 12.84 -8.65 11.28
CA LEU A 114 12.81 -10.07 10.90
C LEU A 114 14.02 -10.49 10.06
N TYR A 115 14.52 -9.59 9.21
CA TYR A 115 15.76 -9.81 8.44
C TYR A 115 17.00 -9.69 9.33
N THR A 116 17.09 -8.68 10.21
CA THR A 116 18.24 -8.49 11.10
C THR A 116 18.34 -9.60 12.14
N ALA A 117 17.22 -10.17 12.58
CA ALA A 117 17.20 -11.36 13.44
C ALA A 117 17.74 -12.63 12.75
N ARG A 118 18.07 -12.56 11.46
CA ARG A 118 18.62 -13.64 10.64
C ARG A 118 19.94 -13.20 9.99
N ASP A 119 20.68 -12.34 10.68
CA ASP A 119 22.02 -11.86 10.30
C ASP A 119 22.08 -11.10 8.97
N VAL A 120 20.94 -10.63 8.46
CA VAL A 120 20.91 -9.74 7.29
C VAL A 120 21.15 -8.31 7.74
N ALA A 121 22.14 -7.65 7.12
CA ALA A 121 22.46 -6.26 7.39
C ALA A 121 21.21 -5.35 7.25
N PRO A 122 20.95 -4.42 8.20
CA PRO A 122 19.78 -3.53 8.15
C PRO A 122 19.67 -2.74 6.85
N ALA A 123 20.81 -2.30 6.29
CA ALA A 123 20.86 -1.59 5.02
C ALA A 123 20.34 -2.44 3.85
N LYS A 124 20.70 -3.74 3.79
CA LYS A 124 20.17 -4.67 2.79
C LYS A 124 18.66 -4.88 2.97
N ALA A 125 18.19 -5.05 4.20
CA ALA A 125 16.77 -5.17 4.49
C ALA A 125 15.99 -3.91 4.05
N ALA A 126 16.54 -2.72 4.30
CA ALA A 126 15.94 -1.45 3.88
C ALA A 126 15.90 -1.32 2.34
N SER A 127 16.96 -1.72 1.63
CA SER A 127 16.95 -1.74 0.16
C SER A 127 15.90 -2.70 -0.40
N ALA A 128 15.69 -3.85 0.24
CA ALA A 128 14.63 -4.78 -0.15
C ALA A 128 13.23 -4.17 0.09
N VAL A 129 13.02 -3.49 1.21
CA VAL A 129 11.78 -2.74 1.49
C VAL A 129 11.55 -1.67 0.41
N ALA A 130 12.58 -0.90 0.07
CA ALA A 130 12.50 0.16 -0.94
C ALA A 130 12.14 -0.41 -2.32
N PHE A 131 12.76 -1.52 -2.73
CA PHE A 131 12.42 -2.22 -3.96
C PHE A 131 10.96 -2.66 -4.00
N ASN A 132 10.44 -3.22 -2.89
CA ASN A 132 9.04 -3.64 -2.82
C ASN A 132 8.07 -2.48 -2.84
N LEU A 133 8.41 -1.35 -2.19
CA LEU A 133 7.62 -0.14 -2.24
C LEU A 133 7.54 0.37 -3.68
N LEU A 134 8.68 0.52 -4.36
CA LEU A 134 8.74 1.01 -5.74
C LEU A 134 8.00 0.08 -6.71
N THR A 135 8.16 -1.24 -6.56
CA THR A 135 7.46 -2.24 -7.39
C THR A 135 5.96 -2.23 -7.17
N ASN A 136 5.50 -2.00 -5.93
CA ASN A 136 4.07 -1.90 -5.64
C ASN A 136 3.47 -0.60 -6.21
N TRP A 137 4.12 0.55 -6.00
CA TRP A 137 3.65 1.83 -6.52
C TRP A 137 3.69 1.91 -8.05
N SER A 138 4.69 1.29 -8.69
CA SER A 138 4.73 1.21 -10.15
C SER A 138 3.53 0.43 -10.70
N GLY A 139 3.12 -0.66 -10.04
CA GLY A 139 1.89 -1.37 -10.39
C GLY A 139 0.64 -0.47 -10.35
N TYR A 140 0.51 0.37 -9.32
CA TYR A 140 -0.58 1.34 -9.24
C TYR A 140 -0.53 2.40 -10.34
N LEU A 141 0.67 2.92 -10.66
CA LEU A 141 0.84 3.87 -11.77
C LEU A 141 0.46 3.26 -13.11
N PHE A 142 0.81 1.99 -13.34
CA PHE A 142 0.41 1.27 -14.54
C PHE A 142 -1.10 1.11 -14.64
N VAL A 143 -1.76 0.61 -13.59
CA VAL A 143 -3.21 0.40 -13.58
C VAL A 143 -3.96 1.73 -13.74
N LEU A 144 -3.54 2.75 -12.99
CA LEU A 144 -4.11 4.10 -13.10
C LEU A 144 -3.93 4.66 -14.52
N GLY A 145 -2.72 4.57 -15.06
CA GLY A 145 -2.40 5.04 -16.40
C GLY A 145 -3.22 4.35 -17.48
N ALA A 146 -3.28 3.01 -17.43
CA ALA A 146 -4.07 2.21 -18.35
C ALA A 146 -5.56 2.53 -18.23
N ALA A 147 -6.10 2.66 -17.01
CA ALA A 147 -7.50 3.00 -16.80
C ALA A 147 -7.85 4.38 -17.38
N LEU A 148 -7.03 5.40 -17.13
CA LEU A 148 -7.28 6.76 -17.63
C LEU A 148 -7.15 6.88 -19.16
N VAL A 149 -6.30 6.05 -19.79
CA VAL A 149 -6.14 6.03 -21.25
C VAL A 149 -7.27 5.25 -21.94
N LEU A 150 -7.56 4.04 -21.44
CA LEU A 150 -8.50 3.09 -22.06
C LEU A 150 -9.96 3.37 -21.71
N LEU A 151 -10.23 3.91 -20.52
CA LEU A 151 -11.57 4.14 -19.98
C LEU A 151 -11.77 5.62 -19.54
N PRO A 152 -11.55 6.60 -20.43
CA PRO A 152 -11.66 8.01 -20.06
C PRO A 152 -13.10 8.44 -19.71
N GLY A 153 -14.10 7.69 -20.16
CA GLY A 153 -15.53 7.97 -19.94
C GLY A 153 -16.10 7.36 -18.66
N SER A 154 -15.33 6.58 -17.90
CA SER A 154 -15.80 6.00 -16.63
C SER A 154 -15.49 6.88 -15.42
N LEU A 155 -15.04 8.12 -15.65
CA LEU A 155 -14.81 9.09 -14.57
C LEU A 155 -16.17 9.59 -14.07
N PRO A 156 -16.41 9.63 -12.75
CA PRO A 156 -17.65 10.17 -12.21
C PRO A 156 -17.88 11.60 -12.70
N GLU A 157 -19.12 11.94 -13.08
CA GLU A 157 -19.48 13.29 -13.57
C GLU A 157 -19.16 14.40 -12.56
N ALA A 158 -19.12 14.06 -11.26
CA ALA A 158 -18.75 14.97 -10.19
C ALA A 158 -17.27 15.42 -10.22
N TRP A 159 -16.41 14.78 -11.03
CA TRP A 159 -15.00 15.11 -11.09
C TRP A 159 -14.73 16.20 -12.13
N PRO A 160 -14.19 17.38 -11.76
CA PRO A 160 -14.01 18.52 -12.66
C PRO A 160 -12.77 18.35 -13.55
N VAL A 161 -12.58 17.17 -14.15
CA VAL A 161 -11.42 16.82 -14.97
C VAL A 161 -11.90 16.50 -16.37
N SER A 162 -11.37 17.22 -17.37
CA SER A 162 -11.73 16.93 -18.77
C SER A 162 -11.20 15.55 -19.18
N PRO A 163 -11.90 14.81 -20.06
CA PRO A 163 -11.42 13.51 -20.56
C PRO A 163 -10.04 13.59 -21.23
N VAL A 164 -9.71 14.74 -21.82
CA VAL A 164 -8.39 15.01 -22.40
C VAL A 164 -7.32 15.12 -21.33
N ALA A 165 -7.57 15.88 -20.26
CA ALA A 165 -6.64 16.02 -19.13
C ALA A 165 -6.43 14.67 -18.42
N ALA A 166 -7.49 13.88 -18.25
CA ALA A 166 -7.42 12.54 -17.68
C ALA A 166 -6.53 11.61 -18.53
N ARG A 167 -6.73 11.56 -19.86
CA ARG A 167 -5.87 10.79 -20.77
C ARG A 167 -4.42 11.25 -20.73
N ALA A 168 -4.18 12.56 -20.72
CA ALA A 168 -2.82 13.11 -20.64
C ALA A 168 -2.11 12.69 -19.33
N ALA A 169 -2.82 12.75 -18.20
CA ALA A 169 -2.31 12.24 -16.92
C ALA A 169 -2.05 10.73 -16.95
N GLY A 170 -2.93 9.96 -17.62
CA GLY A 170 -2.75 8.53 -17.81
C GLY A 170 -1.50 8.19 -18.63
N ILE A 171 -1.28 8.89 -19.75
CA ILE A 171 -0.06 8.76 -20.57
C ILE A 171 1.18 9.11 -19.74
N ALA A 172 1.15 10.21 -18.99
CA ALA A 172 2.26 10.60 -18.13
C ALA A 172 2.59 9.52 -17.07
N ALA A 173 1.56 8.92 -16.46
CA ALA A 173 1.74 7.82 -15.50
C ALA A 173 2.36 6.57 -16.16
N LEU A 174 1.93 6.22 -17.38
CA LEU A 174 2.52 5.11 -18.15
C LEU A 174 3.97 5.39 -18.55
N CYS A 175 4.30 6.63 -18.96
CA CYS A 175 5.68 7.03 -19.23
C CYS A 175 6.56 6.91 -17.99
N ALA A 176 6.08 7.38 -16.83
CA ALA A 176 6.80 7.24 -15.56
C ALA A 176 7.02 5.76 -15.19
N TRP A 177 6.01 4.92 -15.42
CA TRP A 177 6.10 3.48 -15.22
C TRP A 177 7.15 2.82 -16.15
N LEU A 178 7.16 3.17 -17.44
CA LEU A 178 8.14 2.68 -18.41
C LEU A 178 9.57 3.11 -18.05
N LEU A 179 9.76 4.36 -17.62
CA LEU A 179 11.05 4.87 -17.15
C LEU A 179 11.55 4.06 -15.95
N TYR A 180 10.70 3.82 -14.96
CA TYR A 180 11.05 2.97 -13.81
C TYR A 180 11.48 1.56 -14.25
N PHE A 181 10.74 0.95 -15.17
CA PHE A 181 11.10 -0.36 -15.73
C PHE A 181 12.46 -0.33 -16.43
N GLY A 182 12.74 0.73 -17.21
CA GLY A 182 14.03 0.91 -17.89
C GLY A 182 15.22 1.20 -16.97
N PHE A 183 14.99 1.71 -15.75
CA PHE A 183 16.06 1.92 -14.75
C PHE A 183 16.34 0.69 -13.88
N CYS A 184 15.36 -0.20 -13.70
CA CYS A 184 15.45 -1.36 -12.80
C CYS A 184 15.87 -2.66 -13.49
N TRP A 185 15.97 -2.64 -14.83
CA TRP A 185 16.38 -3.75 -15.69
C TRP A 185 17.62 -3.36 -16.49
#